data_AF-A0A6I7PE42-F1
#
_entry.id   AF-A0A6I7PE42-F1
#
_cell.length_a   1.000
_cell.length_b   1.000
_cell.length_c   1.000
_cell.angle_alpha   90.00
_cell.angle_beta   90.00
_cell.angle_gamma   90.00
#
_symmetry.space_group_name_H-M   'P 1'
#
loop_
_entity.id
_entity.type
_entity.pdbx_description
1 polymer ?
#
loop_
_entity_poly.entity_id
_entity_poly.type
_entity_poly.pdbx_seq_one_letter_code
_entity_poly.pdbx_strand_id
1 'polypeptide(L)'
;MAADDIRVGKRNIRIIIVILAIFNLACLLILIAFPSLLPSVARWLPRRGVAEPVERVAVPDPAPEPVPPPEPEPAPDIPDPGVPERRVIEIHTVQRGDTFYELAGEYWGYPKIWPDLYILNKETHADPDYISPGDRISIFNPLGDPAALSPAQTEALLQAHVDTYKVYRSLGDQSLERGLRTGNQWLIQRGRLRINKAHWLLYSATRFDRRFLELYADQIDERDLRVVRHYLQRFGYPQLNDELIAK
;
A
#
# COMPACT_ATOMS: atom_id res chain seq x y z
N MET A 1 -35.34 11.56 -34.53
CA MET A 1 -35.17 10.66 -33.37
C MET A 1 -34.05 11.07 -32.40
N ALA A 2 -33.15 12.00 -32.72
CA ALA A 2 -32.04 12.41 -31.83
C ALA A 2 -32.33 13.63 -30.92
N ALA A 3 -33.40 14.40 -31.19
CA ALA A 3 -33.72 15.62 -30.43
C ALA A 3 -34.45 15.36 -29.10
N ASP A 4 -35.13 14.20 -28.96
CA ASP A 4 -35.86 13.83 -27.74
C ASP A 4 -34.95 13.21 -26.67
N ASP A 5 -33.93 12.43 -27.05
CA ASP A 5 -32.98 11.82 -26.11
C ASP A 5 -32.16 12.88 -25.34
N ILE A 6 -31.76 13.96 -26.01
CA ILE A 6 -31.04 15.09 -25.37
C ILE A 6 -31.95 15.83 -24.38
N ARG A 7 -33.27 15.86 -24.65
CA ARG A 7 -34.25 16.54 -23.80
C ARG A 7 -34.55 15.74 -22.53
N VAL A 8 -34.55 14.41 -22.62
CA VAL A 8 -34.71 13.50 -21.47
C VAL A 8 -33.47 13.55 -20.55
N GLY A 9 -32.26 13.54 -21.13
CA GLY A 9 -31.00 13.64 -20.35
C GLY A 9 -30.89 14.93 -19.52
N LYS A 10 -31.28 16.07 -20.08
CA LYS A 10 -31.29 17.37 -19.35
C LYS A 10 -32.33 17.42 -18.23
N ARG A 11 -33.47 16.72 -18.38
CA ARG A 11 -34.52 16.65 -17.35
C ARG A 11 -34.06 15.84 -16.14
N ASN A 12 -33.34 14.75 -16.37
CA ASN A 12 -32.81 13.89 -15.31
C ASN A 12 -31.71 14.58 -14.49
N ILE A 13 -30.83 15.35 -15.14
CA ILE A 13 -29.79 16.13 -14.45
C ILE A 13 -30.38 17.20 -13.54
N ARG A 14 -31.42 17.93 -14.00
CA ARG A 14 -32.09 18.94 -13.17
C ARG A 14 -32.78 18.32 -11.95
N ILE A 15 -33.39 17.15 -12.10
CA ILE A 15 -34.01 16.42 -10.98
C ILE A 15 -32.95 15.99 -9.95
N ILE A 16 -31.80 15.47 -10.40
CA ILE A 16 -30.70 15.07 -9.51
C ILE A 16 -30.15 16.27 -8.72
N ILE A 17 -29.95 17.42 -9.38
CA ILE A 17 -29.47 18.64 -8.71
C ILE A 17 -30.47 19.13 -7.65
N VAL A 18 -31.77 19.10 -7.95
CA VAL A 18 -32.82 19.51 -7.00
C VAL A 18 -32.87 18.55 -5.80
N ILE A 19 -32.72 17.24 -6.01
CA ILE A 19 -32.68 16.25 -4.93
C ILE A 19 -31.45 16.47 -4.02
N LEU A 20 -30.27 16.71 -4.60
CA LEU A 20 -29.04 16.97 -3.83
C LEU A 20 -29.11 18.28 -3.03
N ALA A 21 -29.77 19.30 -3.58
CA ALA A 21 -30.00 20.58 -2.89
C ALA A 21 -30.97 20.41 -1.70
N ILE A 22 -32.07 19.68 -1.89
CA ILE A 22 -33.03 19.37 -0.82
C ILE A 22 -32.36 18.54 0.27
N PHE A 23 -31.54 17.55 -0.09
CA PHE A 23 -30.80 16.72 0.87
C PHE A 23 -29.81 17.54 1.70
N ASN A 24 -29.03 18.43 1.07
CA ASN A 24 -28.12 19.33 1.80
C ASN A 24 -28.88 20.27 2.75
N LEU A 25 -30.02 20.83 2.30
CA LEU A 25 -30.84 21.71 3.12
C LEU A 25 -31.41 20.94 4.33
N ALA A 26 -31.85 19.70 4.13
CA ALA A 26 -32.33 18.83 5.20
C ALA A 26 -31.22 18.48 6.20
N CYS A 27 -30.01 18.15 5.74
CA CYS A 27 -28.85 17.92 6.62
C CYS A 27 -28.49 19.17 7.44
N LEU A 28 -28.52 20.36 6.82
CA LEU A 28 -28.26 21.62 7.51
C LEU A 28 -29.33 21.92 8.58
N LEU A 29 -30.62 21.69 8.26
CA LEU A 29 -31.71 21.85 9.21
C LEU A 29 -31.65 20.86 10.37
N ILE A 30 -31.20 19.61 10.14
CA ILE A 30 -30.97 18.62 11.19
C ILE A 30 -29.84 19.06 12.12
N LEU A 31 -28.76 19.63 11.59
CA LEU A 31 -27.65 20.16 12.39
C LEU A 31 -28.07 21.38 13.24
N ILE A 32 -29.01 22.19 12.75
CA ILE A 32 -29.56 23.34 13.48
C ILE A 32 -30.58 22.90 14.54
N ALA A 33 -31.42 21.90 14.24
CA ALA A 33 -32.48 21.44 15.13
C ALA A 33 -32.00 20.47 16.23
N PHE A 34 -30.87 19.77 16.03
CA PHE A 34 -30.31 18.81 16.98
C PHE A 34 -28.81 19.07 17.27
N PRO A 35 -28.46 20.21 17.92
CA PRO A 35 -27.07 20.51 18.27
C PRO A 35 -26.46 19.55 19.32
N SER A 36 -27.27 18.68 19.93
CA SER A 36 -26.88 17.69 20.93
C SER A 36 -26.36 16.35 20.36
N LEU A 37 -26.24 16.21 19.03
CA LEU A 37 -25.69 15.02 18.38
C LEU A 37 -24.18 15.13 18.05
N LEU A 38 -23.53 16.24 18.41
CA LEU A 38 -22.07 16.30 18.43
C LEU A 38 -21.56 15.52 19.66
N PRO A 39 -20.68 14.51 19.51
CA PRO A 39 -20.04 13.90 20.66
C PRO A 39 -19.24 14.96 21.41
N SER A 40 -19.56 15.17 22.69
CA SER A 40 -18.88 16.11 23.57
C SER A 40 -17.40 15.77 23.67
N VAL A 41 -16.55 16.56 22.99
CA VAL A 41 -15.08 16.46 23.06
C VAL A 41 -14.54 16.93 24.43
N ALA A 42 -15.40 17.36 25.35
CA ALA A 42 -15.03 17.85 26.68
C ALA A 42 -15.09 16.76 27.79
N ARG A 43 -14.48 15.58 27.56
CA ARG A 43 -14.37 14.53 28.60
C ARG A 43 -12.96 13.94 28.73
N TRP A 44 -11.92 14.76 28.58
CA TRP A 44 -10.53 14.37 28.87
C TRP A 44 -9.72 15.52 29.48
N LEU A 45 -10.24 16.14 30.54
CA LEU A 45 -9.40 16.88 31.48
C LEU A 45 -9.25 16.00 32.74
N PRO A 46 -8.04 15.52 33.07
CA PRO A 46 -7.83 14.81 34.31
C PRO A 46 -8.09 15.79 35.47
N ARG A 47 -9.02 15.41 36.36
CA ARG A 47 -9.22 16.08 37.64
C ARG A 47 -7.89 16.05 38.38
N ARG A 48 -7.29 17.21 38.67
CA ARG A 48 -6.28 17.35 39.71
C ARG A 48 -6.92 16.88 41.02
N GLY A 49 -6.65 15.63 41.39
CA GLY A 49 -6.97 15.11 42.71
C GLY A 49 -6.18 15.89 43.73
N VAL A 50 -6.89 16.53 44.66
CA VAL A 50 -6.32 17.01 45.91
C VAL A 50 -5.86 15.77 46.67
N ALA A 51 -4.55 15.63 46.85
CA ALA A 51 -3.98 14.54 47.64
C ALA A 51 -4.36 14.75 49.12
N GLU A 52 -5.00 13.76 49.72
CA GLU A 52 -5.16 13.69 51.17
C GLU A 52 -3.79 13.45 51.84
N PRO A 53 -3.58 13.94 53.07
CA PRO A 53 -2.33 13.74 53.77
C PRO A 53 -2.32 12.33 54.36
N VAL A 54 -1.58 11.43 53.72
CA VAL A 54 -1.30 10.11 54.30
C VAL A 54 -0.23 10.27 55.39
N GLU A 55 -0.62 9.93 56.61
CA GLU A 55 0.21 9.91 57.81
C GLU A 55 1.38 8.92 57.62
N ARG A 56 2.61 9.45 57.62
CA ARG A 56 3.84 8.67 57.40
C ARG A 56 4.17 7.86 58.66
N VAL A 57 3.91 6.56 58.60
CA VAL A 57 4.56 5.59 59.49
C VAL A 57 6.03 5.50 59.07
N ALA A 58 6.94 5.80 59.99
CA ALA A 58 8.38 5.69 59.77
C ALA A 58 8.79 4.21 59.67
N VAL A 59 9.11 3.76 58.46
CA VAL A 59 9.83 2.51 58.22
C VAL A 59 11.33 2.81 58.33
N PRO A 60 12.13 1.99 59.05
CA PRO A 60 13.57 2.20 59.11
C PRO A 60 14.23 2.03 57.73
N ASP A 61 15.20 2.89 57.47
CA ASP A 61 15.92 3.05 56.20
C ASP A 61 16.63 1.74 55.81
N PRO A 62 16.33 1.12 54.64
CA PRO A 62 17.11 -0.02 54.15
C PRO A 62 18.48 0.48 53.63
N ALA A 63 19.51 -0.33 53.85
CA ALA A 63 20.87 -0.06 53.39
C ALA A 63 20.93 0.26 51.89
N PRO A 64 21.85 1.13 51.42
CA PRO A 64 21.89 1.57 50.03
C PRO A 64 22.13 0.39 49.09
N GLU A 65 21.19 0.17 48.17
CA GLU A 65 21.36 -0.76 47.07
C GLU A 65 22.47 -0.26 46.11
N PRO A 66 23.26 -1.17 45.50
CA PRO A 66 24.31 -0.80 44.56
C PRO A 66 23.69 -0.13 43.33
N VAL A 67 24.25 1.03 42.94
CA VAL A 67 23.82 1.76 41.73
C VAL A 67 24.01 0.85 40.50
N PRO A 68 22.97 0.64 39.66
CA PRO A 68 23.13 -0.11 38.43
C PRO A 68 24.15 0.59 37.51
N PRO A 69 24.91 -0.15 36.68
CA PRO A 69 25.83 0.44 35.71
C PRO A 69 25.09 1.44 34.81
N PRO A 70 25.75 2.52 34.33
CA PRO A 70 25.13 3.44 33.40
C PRO A 70 24.64 2.68 32.17
N GLU A 71 23.37 2.89 31.82
CA GLU A 71 22.76 2.39 30.59
C GLU A 71 23.58 2.92 29.40
N PRO A 72 23.97 2.07 28.43
CA PRO A 72 24.80 2.51 27.32
C PRO A 72 24.10 3.64 26.56
N GLU A 73 24.82 4.73 26.31
CA GLU A 73 24.34 5.82 25.46
C GLU A 73 23.81 5.26 24.14
N PRO A 74 22.71 5.81 23.58
CA PRO A 74 22.21 5.39 22.28
C PRO A 74 23.34 5.52 21.26
N ALA A 75 23.65 4.41 20.59
CA ALA A 75 24.67 4.39 19.55
C ALA A 75 24.36 5.48 18.49
N PRO A 76 25.39 6.13 17.92
CA PRO A 76 25.19 7.09 16.85
C PRO A 76 24.41 6.46 15.70
N ASP A 77 23.49 7.22 15.11
CA ASP A 77 22.68 6.84 13.95
C ASP A 77 23.61 6.75 12.73
N ILE A 78 24.29 5.61 12.59
CA ILE A 78 25.06 5.27 11.39
C ILE A 78 23.99 4.98 10.32
N PRO A 79 23.93 5.74 9.21
CA PRO A 79 23.02 5.41 8.12
C PRO A 79 23.30 3.97 7.71
N ASP A 80 22.27 3.13 7.65
CA ASP A 80 22.39 1.74 7.18
C ASP A 80 23.12 1.74 5.83
N PRO A 81 24.39 1.30 5.76
CA PRO A 81 25.22 1.48 4.59
C PRO A 81 24.80 0.58 3.41
N GLY A 82 23.70 -0.18 3.56
CA GLY A 82 23.28 -1.19 2.60
C GLY A 82 22.41 -0.68 1.45
N VAL A 83 21.52 0.31 1.67
CA VAL A 83 20.57 0.78 0.65
C VAL A 83 20.98 2.16 0.13
N PRO A 84 21.14 2.35 -1.19
CA PRO A 84 21.51 3.66 -1.72
C PRO A 84 20.37 4.67 -1.51
N GLU A 85 20.72 5.92 -1.24
CA GLU A 85 19.76 7.02 -1.27
C GLU A 85 19.07 7.06 -2.65
N ARG A 86 17.73 7.11 -2.64
CA ARG A 86 16.90 7.07 -3.84
C ARG A 86 16.79 8.48 -4.41
N ARG A 87 17.42 8.74 -5.55
CA ARG A 87 17.42 10.03 -6.24
C ARG A 87 16.87 9.86 -7.64
N VAL A 88 16.02 10.82 -8.04
CA VAL A 88 15.51 10.88 -9.42
C VAL A 88 16.68 11.20 -10.36
N ILE A 89 16.93 10.31 -11.31
CA ILE A 89 17.95 10.47 -12.35
C ILE A 89 17.33 10.95 -13.67
N GLU A 90 16.07 10.64 -13.91
CA GLU A 90 15.36 10.99 -15.15
C GLU A 90 13.84 11.09 -14.92
N ILE A 91 13.14 11.82 -15.78
CA ILE A 91 11.68 11.83 -15.82
C ILE A 91 11.24 11.34 -17.19
N HIS A 92 10.70 10.13 -17.23
CA HIS A 92 10.17 9.51 -18.43
C HIS A 92 8.77 10.03 -18.73
N THR A 93 8.49 10.33 -20.00
CA THR A 93 7.14 10.66 -20.48
C THR A 93 6.54 9.44 -21.14
N VAL A 94 5.52 8.86 -20.52
CA VAL A 94 4.90 7.60 -20.92
C VAL A 94 4.45 7.66 -22.37
N GLN A 95 4.83 6.64 -23.12
CA GLN A 95 4.41 6.36 -24.48
C GLN A 95 3.35 5.25 -24.49
N ARG A 96 2.76 5.03 -25.67
CA ARG A 96 1.77 3.97 -25.83
C ARG A 96 2.47 2.61 -25.78
N GLY A 97 2.12 1.82 -24.77
CA GLY A 97 2.64 0.47 -24.58
C GLY A 97 3.30 0.31 -23.24
N ASP A 98 3.92 1.40 -22.75
CA ASP A 98 4.75 1.38 -21.56
C ASP A 98 4.02 0.81 -20.35
N THR A 99 4.80 0.08 -19.57
CA THR A 99 4.42 -0.44 -18.26
C THR A 99 5.59 -0.21 -17.31
N PHE A 100 5.35 -0.22 -15.99
CA PHE A 100 6.45 -0.22 -15.02
C PHE A 100 7.44 -1.36 -15.27
N TYR A 101 6.97 -2.50 -15.78
CA TYR A 101 7.81 -3.63 -16.19
C TYR A 101 8.79 -3.25 -17.30
N GLU A 102 8.28 -2.68 -18.39
CA GLU A 102 9.11 -2.26 -19.53
C GLU A 102 10.05 -1.13 -19.14
N LEU A 103 9.58 -0.13 -18.38
CA LEU A 103 10.42 0.97 -17.92
C LEU A 103 11.55 0.48 -17.00
N ALA A 104 11.29 -0.44 -16.08
CA ALA A 104 12.36 -1.04 -15.27
C ALA A 104 13.36 -1.82 -16.15
N GLY A 105 12.90 -2.47 -17.22
CA GLY A 105 13.77 -3.11 -18.20
C GLY A 105 14.64 -2.12 -18.97
N GLU A 106 14.05 -1.02 -19.43
CA GLU A 106 14.73 0.03 -20.19
C GLU A 106 15.77 0.77 -19.36
N TYR A 107 15.40 1.24 -18.17
CA TYR A 107 16.25 2.12 -17.35
C TYR A 107 17.20 1.35 -16.42
N TRP A 108 16.81 0.16 -15.96
CA TRP A 108 17.60 -0.60 -14.99
C TRP A 108 18.13 -1.93 -15.54
N GLY A 109 17.80 -2.28 -16.80
CA GLY A 109 18.23 -3.51 -17.44
C GLY A 109 17.56 -4.77 -16.89
N TYR A 110 16.62 -4.64 -15.94
CA TYR A 110 16.01 -5.77 -15.27
C TYR A 110 14.52 -5.52 -15.00
N PRO A 111 13.62 -5.97 -15.88
CA PRO A 111 12.21 -5.62 -15.77
C PRO A 111 11.50 -6.26 -14.57
N LYS A 112 12.05 -7.35 -14.01
CA LYS A 112 11.45 -8.06 -12.87
C LYS A 112 11.55 -7.28 -11.55
N ILE A 113 12.33 -6.20 -11.47
CA ILE A 113 12.38 -5.31 -10.29
C ILE A 113 11.42 -4.12 -10.40
N TRP A 114 10.53 -4.11 -11.39
CA TRP A 114 9.52 -3.06 -11.54
C TRP A 114 8.70 -2.70 -10.29
N PRO A 115 8.43 -3.59 -9.30
CA PRO A 115 7.69 -3.20 -8.10
C PRO A 115 8.40 -2.09 -7.32
N ASP A 116 9.73 -2.06 -7.34
CA ASP A 116 10.53 -0.99 -6.75
C ASP A 116 10.29 0.35 -7.48
N LEU A 117 10.31 0.36 -8.82
CA LEU A 117 10.01 1.56 -9.62
C LEU A 117 8.58 2.07 -9.36
N TYR A 118 7.63 1.14 -9.30
CA TYR A 118 6.23 1.46 -9.07
C TYR A 118 6.02 2.08 -7.68
N ILE A 119 6.55 1.49 -6.61
CA ILE A 119 6.36 2.00 -5.25
C ILE A 119 6.90 3.43 -5.10
N LEU A 120 8.02 3.75 -5.75
CA LEU A 120 8.57 5.11 -5.78
C LEU A 120 7.66 6.13 -6.48
N ASN A 121 6.74 5.68 -7.34
CA ASN A 121 5.81 6.51 -8.12
C ASN A 121 4.34 6.36 -7.67
N LYS A 122 4.07 5.51 -6.67
CA LYS A 122 2.71 5.11 -6.26
C LYS A 122 1.85 6.28 -5.79
N GLU A 123 2.44 7.29 -5.15
CA GLU A 123 1.73 8.47 -4.67
C GLU A 123 1.08 9.27 -5.83
N THR A 124 1.74 9.29 -6.98
CA THR A 124 1.21 9.91 -8.21
C THR A 124 0.40 8.92 -9.06
N HIS A 125 0.72 7.63 -8.99
CA HIS A 125 0.16 6.57 -9.83
C HIS A 125 -0.37 5.43 -8.96
N ALA A 126 -1.63 5.54 -8.53
CA ALA A 126 -2.21 4.61 -7.55
C ALA A 126 -2.47 3.18 -8.07
N ASP A 127 -2.54 3.00 -9.39
CA ASP A 127 -2.79 1.71 -10.04
C ASP A 127 -1.61 1.37 -10.98
N PRO A 128 -0.84 0.30 -10.70
CA PRO A 128 0.34 -0.06 -11.50
C PRO A 128 0.00 -0.45 -12.94
N ASP A 129 -1.25 -0.85 -13.21
CA ASP A 129 -1.72 -1.21 -14.56
C ASP A 129 -2.27 0.00 -15.34
N TYR A 130 -2.25 1.20 -14.75
CA TYR A 130 -2.89 2.37 -15.34
C TYR A 130 -1.95 3.58 -15.37
N ILE A 131 -1.06 3.56 -16.36
CA ILE A 131 -0.30 4.72 -16.83
C ILE A 131 -0.73 5.04 -18.26
N SER A 132 -0.92 6.32 -18.55
CA SER A 132 -1.44 6.81 -19.84
C SER A 132 -0.36 7.58 -20.61
N PRO A 133 -0.39 7.56 -21.96
CA PRO A 133 0.53 8.37 -22.75
C PRO A 133 0.50 9.84 -22.33
N GLY A 134 1.69 10.40 -22.07
CA GLY A 134 1.88 11.76 -21.55
C GLY A 134 2.04 11.84 -20.02
N ASP A 135 1.77 10.77 -19.28
CA ASP A 135 2.06 10.72 -17.85
C ASP A 135 3.57 10.83 -17.59
N ARG A 136 3.93 11.37 -16.43
CA ARG A 136 5.34 11.53 -16.03
C ARG A 136 5.67 10.48 -14.97
N ILE A 137 6.71 9.68 -15.25
CA ILE A 137 7.25 8.68 -14.34
C ILE A 137 8.64 9.12 -13.91
N SER A 138 8.86 9.21 -12.60
CA SER A 138 10.18 9.51 -12.04
C SER A 138 11.02 8.23 -12.05
N ILE A 139 12.13 8.26 -12.77
CA ILE A 139 13.11 7.18 -12.80
C ILE A 139 14.18 7.48 -11.77
N PHE A 140 14.38 6.53 -10.85
CA PHE A 140 15.38 6.63 -9.78
C PHE A 140 16.63 5.83 -10.14
N ASN A 141 17.75 6.09 -9.46
CA ASN A 141 18.89 5.16 -9.49
C ASN A 141 18.43 3.76 -9.03
N PRO A 142 18.93 2.64 -9.62
CA PRO A 142 18.53 1.29 -9.19
C PRO A 142 19.04 0.98 -7.77
N LEU A 143 18.43 -0.02 -7.11
CA LEU A 143 18.85 -0.46 -5.77
C LEU A 143 20.29 -0.99 -5.76
N GLY A 144 20.71 -1.58 -6.86
CA GLY A 144 22.02 -2.21 -7.06
C GLY A 144 21.97 -3.07 -8.31
N ASP A 145 23.00 -3.91 -8.51
CA ASP A 145 22.95 -4.97 -9.50
C ASP A 145 21.96 -6.06 -9.04
N PRO A 146 20.88 -6.34 -9.78
CA PRO A 146 19.90 -7.37 -9.41
C PRO A 146 20.50 -8.78 -9.24
N ALA A 147 21.65 -9.07 -9.86
CA ALA A 147 22.37 -10.33 -9.70
C ALA A 147 23.23 -10.39 -8.42
N ALA A 148 23.47 -9.25 -7.77
CA ALA A 148 24.40 -9.10 -6.66
C ALA A 148 23.89 -8.11 -5.59
N LEU A 149 22.59 -8.16 -5.26
CA LEU A 149 22.01 -7.32 -4.22
C LEU A 149 22.57 -7.67 -2.83
N SER A 150 22.87 -6.64 -2.04
CA SER A 150 23.16 -6.79 -0.61
C SER A 150 21.93 -7.32 0.14
N PRO A 151 22.08 -7.84 1.37
CA PRO A 151 20.94 -8.24 2.20
C PRO A 151 19.91 -7.10 2.38
N ALA A 152 20.37 -5.88 2.68
CA ALA A 152 19.49 -4.73 2.87
C ALA A 152 18.79 -4.31 1.55
N GLN A 153 19.50 -4.37 0.42
CA GLN A 153 18.87 -4.11 -0.90
C GLN A 153 17.83 -5.17 -1.26
N THR A 154 18.13 -6.44 -0.94
CA THR A 154 17.19 -7.55 -1.13
C THR A 154 15.94 -7.35 -0.29
N GLU A 155 16.10 -6.97 0.98
CA GLU A 155 14.99 -6.66 1.87
C GLU A 155 14.12 -5.51 1.33
N ALA A 156 14.73 -4.40 0.93
CA ALA A 156 14.03 -3.27 0.33
C ALA A 156 13.22 -3.68 -0.92
N LEU A 157 13.81 -4.50 -1.79
CA LEU A 157 13.14 -5.02 -2.98
C LEU A 157 11.97 -5.95 -2.62
N LEU A 158 12.14 -6.84 -1.65
CA LEU A 158 11.09 -7.76 -1.20
C LEU A 158 9.94 -7.00 -0.54
N GLN A 159 10.22 -5.97 0.25
CA GLN A 159 9.20 -5.08 0.79
C GLN A 159 8.43 -4.36 -0.32
N ALA A 160 9.10 -3.89 -1.38
CA ALA A 160 8.42 -3.30 -2.55
C ALA A 160 7.46 -4.30 -3.24
N HIS A 161 7.81 -5.59 -3.29
CA HIS A 161 6.90 -6.64 -3.78
C HIS A 161 5.67 -6.81 -2.86
N VAL A 162 5.86 -6.82 -1.55
CA VAL A 162 4.76 -6.91 -0.57
C VAL A 162 3.84 -5.70 -0.67
N ASP A 163 4.39 -4.49 -0.79
CA ASP A 163 3.59 -3.27 -0.87
C ASP A 163 2.82 -3.18 -2.18
N THR A 164 3.43 -3.63 -3.28
CA THR A 164 2.76 -3.73 -4.58
C THR A 164 1.70 -4.83 -4.58
N TYR A 165 1.94 -5.95 -3.89
CA TYR A 165 0.94 -6.99 -3.66
C TYR A 165 -0.30 -6.44 -2.94
N LYS A 166 -0.09 -5.68 -1.86
CA LYS A 166 -1.18 -5.04 -1.11
C LYS A 166 -2.01 -4.12 -2.00
N VAL A 167 -1.38 -3.40 -2.94
CA VAL A 167 -2.12 -2.58 -3.92
C VAL A 167 -2.98 -3.44 -4.83
N TYR A 168 -2.40 -4.44 -5.50
CA TYR A 168 -3.19 -5.32 -6.38
C TYR A 168 -4.32 -6.03 -5.64
N ARG A 169 -4.04 -6.50 -4.42
CA ARG A 169 -5.02 -7.19 -3.60
C ARG A 169 -6.21 -6.27 -3.27
N SER A 170 -5.92 -5.06 -2.79
CA SER A 170 -6.94 -4.04 -2.48
C SER A 170 -7.76 -3.66 -3.71
N LEU A 171 -7.11 -3.36 -4.84
CA LEU A 171 -7.79 -3.03 -6.10
C LEU A 171 -8.64 -4.19 -6.64
N GLY A 172 -8.20 -5.43 -6.40
CA GLY A 172 -8.91 -6.66 -6.73
C GLY A 172 -10.15 -6.85 -5.87
N ASP A 173 -10.03 -6.72 -4.55
CA ASP A 173 -11.14 -6.82 -3.60
C ASP A 173 -12.22 -5.78 -3.86
N GLN A 174 -11.84 -4.51 -4.03
CA GLN A 174 -12.80 -3.43 -4.33
C GLN A 174 -13.59 -3.70 -5.61
N SER A 175 -12.91 -4.20 -6.66
CA SER A 175 -13.57 -4.52 -7.93
C SER A 175 -14.50 -5.72 -7.77
N LEU A 176 -14.04 -6.76 -7.07
CA LEU A 176 -14.81 -7.98 -6.85
C LEU A 176 -16.05 -7.71 -6.00
N GLU A 177 -15.90 -7.00 -4.88
CA GLU A 177 -16.99 -6.61 -3.99
C GLU A 177 -18.06 -5.80 -4.74
N ARG A 178 -17.63 -4.75 -5.45
CA ARG A 178 -18.55 -3.93 -6.25
C ARG A 178 -19.23 -4.76 -7.35
N GLY A 179 -18.49 -5.65 -8.00
CA GLY A 179 -19.02 -6.53 -9.04
C GLY A 179 -20.08 -7.49 -8.49
N LEU A 180 -19.82 -8.15 -7.37
CA LEU A 180 -20.77 -9.05 -6.71
C LEU A 180 -22.03 -8.31 -6.24
N ARG A 181 -21.88 -7.12 -5.63
CA ARG A 181 -23.00 -6.30 -5.16
C ARG A 181 -23.91 -5.81 -6.29
N THR A 182 -23.34 -5.53 -7.46
CA THR A 182 -24.07 -4.96 -8.61
C THR A 182 -24.47 -5.98 -9.67
N GLY A 183 -24.04 -7.24 -9.55
CA GLY A 183 -24.17 -8.24 -10.60
C GLY A 183 -23.31 -7.98 -11.85
N ASN A 184 -22.37 -7.01 -11.79
CA ASN A 184 -21.53 -6.64 -12.92
C ASN A 184 -20.39 -7.67 -13.12
N GLN A 185 -20.54 -8.52 -14.13
CA GLN A 185 -19.58 -9.59 -14.44
C GLN A 185 -18.20 -9.06 -14.81
N TRP A 186 -18.10 -7.91 -15.50
CA TRP A 186 -16.80 -7.34 -15.86
C TRP A 186 -15.98 -6.95 -14.63
N LEU A 187 -16.63 -6.33 -13.62
CA LEU A 187 -15.98 -5.99 -12.35
C LEU A 187 -15.53 -7.24 -11.58
N ILE A 188 -16.33 -8.31 -11.60
CA ILE A 188 -15.97 -9.60 -10.99
C ILE A 188 -14.71 -10.16 -11.65
N GLN A 189 -14.66 -10.18 -12.99
CA GLN A 189 -13.50 -10.69 -13.71
C GLN A 189 -12.26 -9.82 -13.51
N ARG A 190 -12.41 -8.49 -13.54
CA ARG A 190 -11.33 -7.54 -13.23
C ARG A 190 -10.78 -7.75 -11.83
N GLY A 191 -11.65 -7.96 -10.84
CA GLY A 191 -11.26 -8.26 -9.47
C GLY A 191 -10.42 -9.54 -9.38
N ARG A 192 -10.91 -10.63 -9.97
CA ARG A 192 -10.20 -11.92 -10.02
C ARG A 192 -8.83 -11.81 -10.70
N LEU A 193 -8.76 -11.11 -11.82
CA LEU A 193 -7.50 -10.90 -12.55
C LEU A 193 -6.45 -10.20 -11.67
N ARG A 194 -6.85 -9.14 -10.95
CA ARG A 194 -5.95 -8.40 -10.05
C ARG A 194 -5.49 -9.24 -8.86
N ILE A 195 -6.37 -10.06 -8.30
CA ILE A 195 -6.00 -11.00 -7.22
C ILE A 195 -4.98 -12.01 -7.73
N ASN A 196 -5.20 -12.57 -8.93
CA ASN A 196 -4.24 -13.46 -9.57
C ASN A 196 -2.90 -12.75 -9.82
N LYS A 197 -2.88 -11.49 -10.28
CA LYS A 197 -1.64 -10.70 -10.42
C LYS A 197 -0.91 -10.53 -9.07
N ALA A 198 -1.65 -10.30 -7.99
CA ALA A 198 -1.09 -10.28 -6.63
C ALA A 198 -0.39 -11.60 -6.28
N HIS A 199 -0.97 -12.76 -6.61
CA HIS A 199 -0.32 -14.07 -6.41
C HIS A 199 0.94 -14.23 -7.26
N TRP A 200 0.88 -13.84 -8.53
CA TRP A 200 2.07 -13.86 -9.42
C TRP A 200 3.19 -12.98 -8.90
N LEU A 201 2.86 -11.82 -8.34
CA LEU A 201 3.85 -10.93 -7.76
C LEU A 201 4.57 -11.56 -6.56
N LEU A 202 3.81 -12.16 -5.63
CA LEU A 202 4.40 -12.89 -4.50
C LEU A 202 5.24 -14.08 -4.95
N TYR A 203 4.74 -14.87 -5.90
CA TYR A 203 5.49 -15.97 -6.50
C TYR A 203 6.81 -15.46 -7.12
N SER A 204 6.73 -14.35 -7.85
CA SER A 204 7.87 -13.74 -8.53
C SER A 204 8.95 -13.26 -7.58
N ALA A 205 8.59 -12.80 -6.37
CA ALA A 205 9.54 -12.31 -5.37
C ALA A 205 10.45 -13.43 -4.80
N THR A 206 9.97 -14.68 -4.81
CA THR A 206 10.73 -15.84 -4.29
C THR A 206 12.02 -16.15 -5.05
N ARG A 207 12.24 -15.50 -6.20
CA ARG A 207 13.53 -15.57 -6.92
C ARG A 207 14.67 -14.85 -6.19
N PHE A 208 14.35 -13.85 -5.37
CA PHE A 208 15.35 -13.02 -4.69
C PHE A 208 15.70 -13.57 -3.31
N ASP A 209 14.72 -14.09 -2.57
CA ASP A 209 14.95 -14.93 -1.38
C ASP A 209 13.88 -16.05 -1.33
N ARG A 210 14.33 -17.31 -1.25
CA ARG A 210 13.42 -18.46 -1.18
C ARG A 210 12.60 -18.50 0.11
N ARG A 211 13.08 -17.84 1.16
CA ARG A 211 12.38 -17.69 2.44
C ARG A 211 11.40 -16.53 2.43
N PHE A 212 11.24 -15.81 1.32
CA PHE A 212 10.36 -14.64 1.22
C PHE A 212 8.97 -14.84 1.83
N LEU A 213 8.29 -15.95 1.51
CA LEU A 213 6.94 -16.22 2.03
C LEU A 213 6.91 -16.52 3.53
N GLU A 214 8.03 -16.92 4.12
CA GLU A 214 8.18 -17.15 5.56
C GLU A 214 8.50 -15.84 6.28
N LEU A 215 9.42 -15.05 5.72
CA LEU A 215 9.87 -13.77 6.28
C LEU A 215 8.75 -12.72 6.31
N TYR A 216 7.83 -12.74 5.33
CA TYR A 216 6.77 -11.74 5.18
C TYR A 216 5.36 -12.34 5.41
N ALA A 217 5.27 -13.51 6.06
CA ALA A 217 4.00 -14.22 6.25
C ALA A 217 2.94 -13.39 7.00
N ASP A 218 3.37 -12.56 7.93
CA ASP A 218 2.53 -11.66 8.74
C ASP A 218 1.93 -10.49 7.94
N GLN A 219 2.52 -10.16 6.79
CA GLN A 219 2.07 -9.08 5.91
C GLN A 219 1.22 -9.57 4.71
N ILE A 220 1.03 -10.87 4.55
CA ILE A 220 0.36 -11.50 3.40
C ILE A 220 -0.88 -12.28 3.88
N ASP A 221 -2.00 -12.19 3.15
CA ASP A 221 -3.20 -12.97 3.49
C ASP A 221 -2.89 -14.48 3.42
N GLU A 222 -3.22 -15.21 4.49
CA GLU A 222 -2.93 -16.65 4.60
C GLU A 222 -3.57 -17.48 3.46
N ARG A 223 -4.68 -17.03 2.85
CA ARG A 223 -5.25 -17.67 1.66
C ARG A 223 -4.35 -17.50 0.44
N ASP A 224 -3.77 -16.31 0.28
CA ASP A 224 -2.86 -16.00 -0.82
C ASP A 224 -1.54 -16.76 -0.64
N LEU A 225 -1.02 -16.86 0.59
CA LEU A 225 0.14 -17.71 0.91
C LEU A 225 -0.08 -19.15 0.46
N ARG A 226 -1.25 -19.75 0.74
CA ARG A 226 -1.55 -21.12 0.29
C ARG A 226 -1.54 -21.26 -1.24
N VAL A 227 -2.08 -20.28 -1.97
CA VAL A 227 -2.06 -20.28 -3.43
C VAL A 227 -0.62 -20.23 -3.96
N VAL A 228 0.20 -19.32 -3.43
CA VAL A 228 1.58 -19.15 -3.89
C VAL A 228 2.46 -20.35 -3.52
N ARG A 229 2.26 -20.95 -2.33
CA ARG A 229 2.91 -22.22 -1.97
C ARG A 229 2.54 -23.34 -2.95
N HIS A 230 1.29 -23.39 -3.42
CA HIS A 230 0.89 -24.33 -4.47
C HIS A 230 1.58 -24.05 -5.81
N TYR A 231 1.79 -22.77 -6.19
CA TYR A 231 2.57 -22.42 -7.37
C TYR A 231 4.02 -22.92 -7.26
N LEU A 232 4.65 -22.76 -6.10
CA LEU A 232 6.01 -23.27 -5.86
C LEU A 232 6.08 -24.80 -5.96
N GLN A 233 5.09 -25.52 -5.43
CA GLN A 233 5.03 -26.98 -5.58
C GLN A 233 4.87 -27.43 -7.04
N ARG A 234 4.10 -26.67 -7.82
CA ARG A 234 3.77 -27.01 -9.20
C ARG A 234 4.86 -26.61 -10.21
N PHE A 235 5.42 -25.43 -10.05
CA PHE A 235 6.33 -24.80 -11.02
C PHE A 235 7.77 -24.69 -10.53
N GLY A 236 8.03 -24.98 -9.25
CA GLY A 236 9.31 -24.68 -8.62
C GLY A 236 9.52 -23.19 -8.37
N TYR A 237 10.71 -22.83 -7.92
CA TYR A 237 11.11 -21.44 -7.76
C TYR A 237 11.42 -20.82 -9.12
N PRO A 238 10.93 -19.60 -9.38
CA PRO A 238 11.30 -18.88 -10.59
C PRO A 238 12.78 -18.48 -10.53
N GLN A 239 13.49 -18.54 -11.67
CA GLN A 239 14.88 -18.11 -11.74
C GLN A 239 14.99 -16.61 -11.96
N LEU A 240 16.19 -16.06 -11.66
CA LEU A 240 16.56 -14.69 -12.03
C LEU A 240 16.56 -14.52 -13.55
N ASN A 241 17.21 -15.43 -14.28
CA ASN A 241 17.47 -15.31 -15.71
C ASN A 241 16.40 -15.95 -16.62
N ASP A 242 15.22 -16.29 -16.10
CA ASP A 242 14.16 -16.85 -16.95
C ASP A 242 13.64 -15.76 -17.92
N GLU A 243 14.13 -15.76 -19.15
CA GLU A 243 13.38 -15.34 -20.33
C GLU A 243 12.31 -16.41 -20.59
N LEU A 244 11.12 -16.31 -19.97
CA LEU A 244 9.90 -17.08 -20.26
C LEU A 244 8.83 -16.54 -19.30
N ILE A 245 7.70 -15.94 -19.69
CA ILE A 245 6.73 -16.34 -20.72
C ILE A 245 6.20 -15.06 -21.39
N ALA A 246 6.72 -14.74 -22.56
CA ALA A 246 6.02 -13.95 -23.55
C ALA A 246 5.66 -14.89 -24.71
N LYS A 247 4.52 -15.56 -24.59
CA LYS A 247 3.72 -16.10 -25.70
C LYS A 247 2.25 -16.09 -25.30
#